data_AF-A0AAV9SX84-F1
#
_entry.id   AF-A0AAV9SX84-F1
#
_cell.length_a   1.000
_cell.length_b   1.000
_cell.length_c   1.000
_cell.angle_alpha   90.00
_cell.angle_beta   90.00
_cell.angle_gamma   90.00
#
_symmetry.space_group_name_H-M   'P 1'
#
loop_
_entity.id
_entity.type
_entity.pdbx_description
1 polymer ?
#
loop_
_entity_poly.entity_id
_entity_poly.type
_entity_poly.pdbx_seq_one_letter_code
_entity_poly.pdbx_strand_id
1 'polypeptide(L)'
;MGLLPLTYRRPVYVNNSAGESSSDVSDSGDEKQSTTASSLRSGQSGTPQGIPESLTFDKIIDGGTCPPCTVRDFMNYLIYIEHAAENLQFFLWHRDYEKRFGETKTSDISLAQEWTQDMENDVLQRMFKEKSQGMRKKPGQEIFKGTDFEKKGPVAAIIEESNPFSTPPRTPHDQESVYTGSNGVSNADSYRSQASEAFASAGAKQPFTIQPFREELDRVIATYIMEGAPRQLNLSAKERDATLHALAYTTHPSACRLAIKVIENSLRQQAHPNFIRWSICNGNPARVFFARALGVGLIVIAFVAAILITLSHAGRGWRALAAIGWVLGISTLVAAYKGMCVVLHGMHHRHVRPWELFVDEESDDEQGKTSFESFGTTNSFESEPWVIKYEKRNIVRKVFDREVWIEEPALRTIQDTIFLQAMLCAVLLAGVFTAIFVAIPKHGYF
;
A
#
# COMPACT_ATOMS: atom_id res chain seq x y z
N MET A 1 3.17 13.09 28.00
CA MET A 1 3.28 13.85 26.72
C MET A 1 2.16 14.87 26.69
N GLY A 2 2.42 16.09 26.21
CA GLY A 2 1.39 17.12 26.07
C GLY A 2 0.45 16.83 24.90
N LEU A 3 -0.75 17.42 24.93
CA LEU A 3 -1.69 17.36 23.80
C LEU A 3 -1.05 17.93 22.53
N LEU A 4 -1.38 17.35 21.38
CA LEU A 4 -1.00 17.91 20.09
C LEU A 4 -1.68 19.28 19.89
N PRO A 5 -1.10 20.17 19.07
CA PRO A 5 -1.72 21.46 18.81
C PRO A 5 -3.13 21.27 18.23
N LEU A 6 -4.07 22.16 18.59
CA LEU A 6 -5.44 22.12 18.06
C LEU A 6 -5.52 22.27 16.53
N THR A 7 -4.44 22.72 15.89
CA THR A 7 -4.28 22.76 14.43
C THR A 7 -3.90 21.40 13.82
N TYR A 8 -3.74 20.35 14.64
CA TYR A 8 -3.44 19.00 14.20
C TYR A 8 -4.39 18.54 13.09
N ARG A 9 -3.82 17.99 12.02
CA ARG A 9 -4.55 17.40 10.92
C ARG A 9 -4.10 15.96 10.74
N ARG A 10 -5.07 15.04 10.71
CA ARG A 10 -4.83 13.63 10.36
C ARG A 10 -4.12 13.54 9.00
N PRO A 11 -3.14 12.63 8.83
CA PRO A 11 -2.46 12.45 7.55
C PRO A 11 -3.44 12.27 6.40
N VAL A 12 -3.13 12.88 5.27
CA VAL A 12 -3.90 12.74 4.03
C VAL A 12 -3.64 11.34 3.47
N TYR A 13 -4.66 10.72 2.88
CA TYR A 13 -4.49 9.44 2.22
C TYR A 13 -3.63 9.63 0.96
N VAL A 14 -2.61 8.79 0.80
CA VAL A 14 -1.71 8.83 -0.36
C VAL A 14 -2.14 7.72 -1.33
N ASN A 15 -2.59 8.11 -2.52
CA ASN A 15 -2.95 7.18 -3.58
C ASN A 15 -1.69 6.59 -4.22
N ASN A 16 -1.77 5.33 -4.65
CA ASN A 16 -0.76 4.67 -5.45
C ASN A 16 -0.81 5.17 -6.91
N SER A 17 -0.19 6.31 -7.21
CA SER A 17 -0.15 6.86 -8.58
C SER A 17 0.87 6.17 -9.50
N ALA A 18 1.55 5.11 -9.04
CA ALA A 18 2.52 4.37 -9.84
C ALA A 18 1.88 3.47 -10.92
N GLY A 19 0.56 3.24 -10.86
CA GLY A 19 -0.17 2.40 -11.84
C GLY A 19 -0.89 3.15 -12.97
N GLU A 20 -1.01 4.48 -12.92
CA GLU A 20 -1.85 5.24 -13.88
C GLU A 20 -1.06 5.99 -14.97
N SER A 21 0.26 5.85 -15.01
CA SER A 21 1.10 6.50 -16.04
C SER A 21 1.51 5.54 -17.16
N SER A 22 0.53 4.87 -17.76
CA SER A 22 0.68 4.30 -19.11
C SER A 22 -0.65 4.23 -19.87
N SER A 23 -1.10 5.35 -20.41
CA SER A 23 -1.74 5.44 -21.74
C SER A 23 -2.11 6.88 -22.07
N ASP A 24 -1.81 7.24 -23.32
CA ASP A 24 -2.36 8.35 -24.09
C ASP A 24 -1.98 9.79 -23.71
N VAL A 25 -0.90 10.22 -24.38
CA VAL A 25 -0.76 11.60 -24.85
C VAL A 25 -1.91 11.88 -25.82
N SER A 26 -2.91 12.62 -25.37
CA SER A 26 -3.82 13.35 -26.26
C SER A 26 -4.11 14.73 -25.67
N ASP A 27 -3.49 15.69 -26.35
CA ASP A 27 -3.74 17.12 -26.35
C ASP A 27 -5.24 17.42 -26.54
N SER A 28 -5.84 18.14 -25.60
CA SER A 28 -7.04 18.98 -25.78
C SER A 28 -7.27 19.82 -24.52
N GLY A 29 -7.30 21.14 -24.69
CA GLY A 29 -7.43 22.10 -23.62
C GLY A 29 -8.83 22.23 -22.98
N ASP A 30 -8.79 22.97 -21.88
CA ASP A 30 -9.86 23.66 -21.16
C ASP A 30 -10.66 22.96 -20.04
N GLU A 31 -10.54 23.61 -18.87
CA GLU A 31 -11.49 23.77 -17.75
C GLU A 31 -11.83 22.59 -16.81
N LYS A 32 -11.20 22.56 -15.62
CA LYS A 32 -11.72 23.15 -14.36
C LYS A 32 -11.00 22.61 -13.12
N GLN A 33 -10.10 23.46 -12.59
CA GLN A 33 -9.80 23.70 -11.18
C GLN A 33 -10.27 22.67 -10.13
N SER A 34 -9.42 21.69 -9.82
CA SER A 34 -9.33 21.11 -8.47
C SER A 34 -7.87 21.11 -8.04
N THR A 35 -7.59 21.79 -6.93
CA THR A 35 -6.25 22.06 -6.39
C THR A 35 -5.55 20.79 -5.91
N THR A 36 -4.82 20.13 -6.79
CA THR A 36 -3.74 19.17 -6.45
C THR A 36 -2.41 19.75 -6.92
N ALA A 37 -1.97 20.82 -6.26
CA ALA A 37 -0.62 21.34 -6.39
C ALA A 37 0.31 20.66 -5.37
N SER A 38 0.49 19.34 -5.49
CA SER A 38 1.65 18.67 -4.89
C SER A 38 2.81 18.82 -5.87
N SER A 39 3.36 20.03 -5.92
CA SER A 39 4.66 20.30 -6.49
C SER A 39 5.66 19.33 -5.84
N LEU A 40 6.30 18.51 -6.67
CA LEU A 40 7.50 17.73 -6.36
C LEU A 40 8.62 18.70 -5.95
N ARG A 41 8.54 19.26 -4.74
CA ARG A 41 9.67 19.89 -4.09
C ARG A 41 10.51 18.79 -3.48
N SER A 42 11.55 18.43 -4.21
CA SER A 42 12.71 17.72 -3.69
C SER A 42 13.18 18.35 -2.37
N GLY A 43 13.35 17.53 -1.32
CA GLY A 43 14.29 17.85 -0.25
C GLY A 43 13.73 18.35 1.08
N GLN A 44 12.61 17.82 1.58
CA GLN A 44 12.37 17.85 3.03
C GLN A 44 12.31 16.44 3.61
N SER A 45 13.40 16.08 4.29
CA SER A 45 13.49 14.99 5.27
C SER A 45 12.66 15.35 6.53
N GLY A 46 11.39 15.68 6.33
CA GLY A 46 10.43 15.94 7.40
C GLY A 46 9.53 14.73 7.58
N THR A 47 9.09 14.48 8.82
CA THR A 47 8.01 13.53 9.06
C THR A 47 6.78 13.92 8.24
N PRO A 48 6.05 12.96 7.65
CA PRO A 48 4.83 13.26 6.92
C PRO A 48 3.88 14.10 7.79
N GLN A 49 3.29 15.15 7.21
CA GLN A 49 2.46 16.08 7.97
C GLN A 49 1.36 15.35 8.74
N GLY A 50 1.30 15.56 10.05
CA GLY A 50 0.28 14.94 10.93
C GLY A 50 0.71 13.62 11.59
N ILE A 51 1.98 13.22 11.47
CA ILE A 51 2.56 12.08 12.21
C ILE A 51 3.54 12.59 13.28
N PRO A 52 3.28 12.32 14.58
CA PRO A 52 4.22 12.64 15.66
C PRO A 52 5.54 11.87 15.55
N GLU A 53 6.62 12.40 16.13
CA GLU A 53 7.94 11.74 16.15
C GLU A 53 7.94 10.35 16.79
N SER A 54 7.05 10.11 17.76
CA SER A 54 6.90 8.81 18.40
C SER A 54 6.28 7.73 17.49
N LEU A 55 5.66 8.13 16.37
CA LEU A 55 5.03 7.24 15.40
C LEU A 55 5.74 7.29 14.04
N THR A 56 7.01 7.68 13.99
CA THR A 56 7.80 7.63 12.75
C THR A 56 7.96 6.19 12.27
N PHE A 57 8.23 6.04 10.97
CA PHE A 57 8.48 4.73 10.36
C PHE A 57 9.59 3.99 11.10
N ASP A 58 10.73 4.64 11.36
CA ASP A 58 11.87 4.01 12.02
C ASP A 58 11.53 3.53 13.44
N LYS A 59 10.74 4.31 14.20
CA LYS A 59 10.28 3.90 15.54
C LYS A 59 9.41 2.65 15.50
N ILE A 60 8.56 2.53 14.49
CA ILE A 60 7.73 1.34 14.29
C ILE A 60 8.65 0.17 13.96
N ILE A 61 9.47 0.28 12.90
CA ILE A 61 10.37 -0.78 12.41
C ILE A 61 11.35 -1.29 13.48
N ASP A 62 11.83 -0.40 14.35
CA ASP A 62 12.74 -0.76 15.44
C ASP A 62 12.03 -1.29 16.70
N GLY A 63 10.70 -1.47 16.66
CA GLY A 63 9.92 -2.02 17.77
C GLY A 63 9.73 -1.06 18.94
N GLY A 64 9.85 0.25 18.71
CA GLY A 64 9.73 1.30 19.72
C GLY A 64 8.29 1.76 20.00
N THR A 65 7.29 1.12 19.40
CA THR A 65 5.86 1.46 19.50
C THR A 65 5.04 0.31 20.10
N CYS A 66 3.87 0.63 20.66
CA CYS A 66 2.94 -0.35 21.23
C CYS A 66 1.73 -0.59 20.30
N PRO A 67 0.94 -1.64 20.53
CA PRO A 67 -0.30 -1.88 19.79
C PRO A 67 -1.26 -0.67 19.82
N PRO A 68 -1.94 -0.35 18.70
CA PRO A 68 -1.96 -1.02 17.39
C PRO A 68 -0.95 -0.46 16.37
N CYS A 69 0.21 0.00 16.82
CA CYS A 69 1.21 0.63 15.96
C CYS A 69 2.53 -0.14 15.92
N THR A 70 2.55 -1.44 16.23
CA THR A 70 3.76 -2.28 16.18
C THR A 70 4.16 -2.63 14.74
N VAL A 71 5.37 -3.18 14.53
CA VAL A 71 5.77 -3.74 13.22
C VAL A 71 4.78 -4.81 12.76
N ARG A 72 4.29 -5.65 13.67
CA ARG A 72 3.31 -6.69 13.36
C ARG A 72 1.97 -6.09 12.93
N ASP A 73 1.51 -5.04 13.59
CA ASP A 73 0.32 -4.31 13.17
C ASP A 73 0.49 -3.70 11.77
N PHE A 74 1.68 -3.18 11.47
CA PHE A 74 1.99 -2.62 10.16
C PHE A 74 2.07 -3.72 9.08
N MET A 75 2.68 -4.87 9.36
CA MET A 75 2.68 -6.03 8.47
C MET A 75 1.26 -6.53 8.19
N ASN A 76 0.44 -6.70 9.23
CA ASN A 76 -0.96 -7.09 9.09
C ASN A 76 -1.76 -6.08 8.26
N TYR A 77 -1.51 -4.78 8.43
CA TYR A 77 -2.10 -3.75 7.58
C TYR A 77 -1.70 -3.92 6.12
N LEU A 78 -0.42 -4.17 5.84
CA LEU A 78 0.06 -4.40 4.48
C LEU A 78 -0.48 -5.67 3.85
N ILE A 79 -0.75 -6.73 4.63
CA ILE A 79 -1.35 -7.98 4.13
C ILE A 79 -2.84 -7.78 3.86
N TYR A 80 -3.60 -7.34 4.87
CA TYR A 80 -5.06 -7.42 4.85
C TYR A 80 -5.75 -6.16 4.32
N ILE A 81 -5.05 -5.02 4.23
CA ILE A 81 -5.64 -3.73 3.84
C ILE A 81 -4.97 -3.13 2.61
N GLU A 82 -3.65 -2.99 2.59
CA GLU A 82 -2.94 -2.35 1.46
C GLU A 82 -2.48 -3.33 0.37
N HIS A 83 -2.43 -4.63 0.69
CA HIS A 83 -1.98 -5.70 -0.22
C HIS A 83 -0.60 -5.46 -0.82
N ALA A 84 0.34 -5.05 0.02
CA ALA A 84 1.71 -4.68 -0.37
C ALA A 84 2.76 -5.15 0.66
N ALA A 85 2.53 -6.32 1.26
CA ALA A 85 3.37 -6.87 2.34
C ALA A 85 4.77 -7.28 1.88
N GLU A 86 4.91 -7.67 0.61
CA GLU A 86 6.17 -8.02 -0.03
C GLU A 86 7.20 -6.91 0.07
N ASN A 87 6.76 -5.64 0.05
CA ASN A 87 7.62 -4.48 0.20
C ASN A 87 8.31 -4.47 1.57
N LEU A 88 7.56 -4.70 2.65
CA LEU A 88 8.12 -4.73 4.00
C LEU A 88 8.97 -5.97 4.23
N GLN A 89 8.54 -7.13 3.72
CA GLN A 89 9.31 -8.38 3.81
C GLN A 89 10.67 -8.25 3.10
N PHE A 90 10.70 -7.69 1.88
CA PHE A 90 11.93 -7.44 1.14
C PHE A 90 12.83 -6.40 1.83
N PHE A 91 12.25 -5.33 2.36
CA PHE A 91 12.99 -4.32 3.14
C PHE A 91 13.66 -4.91 4.39
N LEU A 92 12.92 -5.71 5.16
CA LEU A 92 13.45 -6.37 6.36
C LEU A 92 14.51 -7.41 6.01
N TRP A 93 14.28 -8.19 4.94
CA TRP A 93 15.26 -9.14 4.41
C TRP A 93 16.56 -8.42 4.02
N HIS A 94 16.49 -7.32 3.27
CA HIS A 94 17.68 -6.61 2.81
C HIS A 94 18.47 -5.99 3.97
N ARG A 95 17.80 -5.46 5.00
CA ARG A 95 18.46 -4.97 6.23
C ARG A 95 19.23 -6.08 6.95
N ASP A 96 18.65 -7.26 7.04
CA ASP A 96 19.33 -8.43 7.61
C ASP A 96 20.46 -8.95 6.70
N TYR A 97 20.24 -8.94 5.39
CA TYR A 97 21.24 -9.30 4.38
C TYR A 97 22.48 -8.41 4.44
N GLU A 98 22.32 -7.08 4.53
CA GLU A 98 23.42 -6.13 4.70
C GLU A 98 24.23 -6.42 5.95
N LYS A 99 23.55 -6.68 7.08
CA LYS A 99 24.20 -7.02 8.33
C LYS A 99 25.01 -8.31 8.20
N ARG A 100 24.40 -9.39 7.70
CA ARG A 100 25.08 -10.68 7.51
C ARG A 100 26.25 -10.58 6.54
N PHE A 101 26.08 -9.84 5.44
CA PHE A 101 27.14 -9.62 4.47
C PHE A 101 28.33 -8.87 5.10
N GLY A 102 28.08 -7.82 5.88
CA GLY A 102 29.11 -7.03 6.56
C GLY A 102 29.81 -7.76 7.72
N GLU A 103 29.13 -8.70 8.39
CA GLU A 103 29.69 -9.52 9.47
C GLU A 103 30.56 -10.69 8.95
N THR A 104 30.34 -11.11 7.71
CA THR A 104 31.08 -12.21 7.10
C THR A 104 32.53 -11.77 6.83
N LYS A 105 33.52 -12.63 7.11
CA LYS A 105 34.97 -12.35 6.95
C LYS A 105 35.68 -13.32 5.99
N THR A 106 34.92 -14.07 5.21
CA THR A 106 35.46 -15.06 4.29
C THR A 106 36.17 -14.36 3.11
N SER A 107 37.20 -15.02 2.56
CA SER A 107 38.02 -14.45 1.49
C SER A 107 37.26 -14.27 0.16
N ASP A 108 36.19 -15.04 -0.03
CA ASP A 108 35.29 -14.99 -1.20
C ASP A 108 34.44 -13.72 -1.27
N ILE A 109 34.29 -12.95 -0.18
CA ILE A 109 33.59 -11.65 -0.17
C ILE A 109 34.23 -10.67 -1.14
N SER A 110 35.55 -10.75 -1.32
CA SER A 110 36.27 -9.92 -2.29
C SER A 110 35.80 -10.09 -3.74
N LEU A 111 35.12 -11.22 -4.05
CA LEU A 111 34.53 -11.48 -5.36
C LEU A 111 33.20 -10.74 -5.56
N ALA A 112 32.53 -10.34 -4.48
CA ALA A 112 31.28 -9.59 -4.49
C ALA A 112 31.57 -8.09 -4.37
N GLN A 113 32.12 -7.53 -5.46
CA GLN A 113 32.45 -6.10 -5.53
C GLN A 113 31.22 -5.21 -5.42
N GLU A 114 31.40 -4.01 -4.88
CA GLU A 114 30.33 -3.02 -4.76
C GLU A 114 29.79 -2.60 -6.13
N TRP A 115 28.47 -2.63 -6.28
CA TRP A 115 27.76 -2.01 -7.40
C TRP A 115 27.68 -0.49 -7.23
N THR A 116 28.52 0.24 -7.98
CA THR A 116 28.63 1.70 -7.85
C THR A 116 27.52 2.45 -8.58
N GLN A 117 27.34 3.73 -8.27
CA GLN A 117 26.37 4.59 -8.96
C GLN A 117 26.70 4.79 -10.44
N ASP A 118 27.98 4.86 -10.78
CA ASP A 118 28.42 5.01 -12.17
C ASP A 118 28.08 3.76 -13.00
N MET A 119 28.28 2.57 -12.43
CA MET A 119 27.88 1.31 -13.07
C MET A 119 26.36 1.23 -13.28
N GLU A 120 25.57 1.66 -12.31
CA GLU A 120 24.12 1.74 -12.44
C GLU A 120 23.70 2.70 -13.56
N ASN A 121 24.26 3.91 -13.57
CA ASN A 121 23.96 4.92 -14.59
C ASN A 121 24.33 4.44 -15.99
N ASP A 122 25.48 3.77 -16.13
CA ASP A 122 25.93 3.16 -17.37
C ASP A 122 24.94 2.11 -17.89
N VAL A 123 24.44 1.22 -17.02
CA VAL A 123 23.44 0.22 -17.38
C VAL A 123 22.14 0.90 -17.82
N LEU A 124 21.65 1.86 -17.04
CA LEU A 124 20.43 2.59 -17.38
C LEU A 124 20.54 3.32 -18.72
N GLN A 125 21.69 3.92 -19.02
CA GLN A 125 21.95 4.57 -20.31
C GLN A 125 22.00 3.57 -21.46
N ARG A 126 22.64 2.40 -21.27
CA ARG A 126 22.67 1.33 -22.29
C ARG A 126 21.26 0.82 -22.59
N MET A 127 20.48 0.50 -21.56
CA MET A 127 19.09 0.06 -21.72
C MET A 127 18.23 1.10 -22.43
N PHE A 128 18.38 2.38 -22.08
CA PHE A 128 17.68 3.47 -22.76
C PHE A 128 18.08 3.57 -24.23
N LYS A 129 19.38 3.48 -24.54
CA LYS A 129 19.90 3.51 -25.90
C LYS A 129 19.37 2.34 -26.72
N GLU A 130 19.40 1.13 -26.18
CA GLU A 130 18.88 -0.08 -26.83
C GLU A 130 17.38 0.03 -27.12
N LYS A 131 16.59 0.47 -26.14
CA LYS A 131 15.15 0.72 -26.33
C LYS A 131 14.88 1.79 -27.39
N SER A 132 15.64 2.88 -27.40
CA SER A 132 15.52 3.94 -28.42
C SER A 132 15.90 3.47 -29.83
N GLN A 133 16.91 2.60 -29.94
CA GLN A 133 17.34 2.03 -31.22
C GLN A 133 16.35 0.99 -31.74
N GLY A 134 15.76 0.17 -30.85
CA GLY A 134 14.68 -0.74 -31.20
C GLY A 134 13.45 0.01 -31.72
N MET A 135 13.07 1.10 -31.07
CA MET A 135 11.96 1.95 -31.52
C MET A 135 12.23 2.63 -32.88
N ARG A 136 13.50 3.01 -33.15
CA ARG A 136 13.93 3.50 -34.46
C ARG A 136 13.94 2.42 -35.54
N LYS A 137 13.96 1.13 -35.17
CA LYS A 137 14.06 -0.02 -36.07
C LYS A 137 12.73 -0.66 -36.51
N LYS A 138 11.55 -0.05 -36.21
CA LYS A 138 10.28 -0.02 -37.02
C LYS A 138 9.01 -0.02 -36.15
N PRO A 139 8.01 0.78 -36.55
CA PRO A 139 6.77 0.19 -37.07
C PRO A 139 6.52 0.72 -38.49
N GLY A 140 6.55 -0.15 -39.51
CA GLY A 140 6.14 0.23 -40.87
C GLY A 140 6.98 -0.35 -42.01
N GLN A 141 8.31 -0.39 -41.92
CA GLN A 141 9.10 -0.82 -43.09
C GLN A 141 8.96 -2.32 -43.45
N GLU A 142 8.39 -3.15 -42.55
CA GLU A 142 8.00 -4.53 -42.89
C GLU A 142 6.58 -4.63 -43.44
N ILE A 143 5.69 -3.72 -43.03
CA ILE A 143 4.31 -3.63 -43.53
C ILE A 143 4.30 -3.20 -45.00
N PHE A 144 5.31 -2.42 -45.42
CA PHE A 144 5.45 -1.99 -46.81
C PHE A 144 6.22 -2.97 -47.72
N LYS A 145 6.77 -4.08 -47.20
CA LYS A 145 7.40 -5.11 -48.05
C LYS A 145 6.35 -5.76 -48.94
N GLY A 146 6.54 -5.71 -50.26
CA GLY A 146 5.57 -6.21 -51.24
C GLY A 146 4.41 -5.25 -51.57
N THR A 147 4.40 -4.04 -51.02
CA THR A 147 3.46 -2.97 -51.42
C THR A 147 4.13 -1.99 -52.39
N ASP A 148 3.35 -1.21 -53.15
CA ASP A 148 3.87 -0.17 -54.07
C ASP A 148 4.70 0.94 -53.37
N PHE A 149 4.69 0.99 -52.04
CA PHE A 149 5.50 1.90 -51.22
C PHE A 149 6.89 1.33 -50.88
N GLU A 150 7.19 0.08 -51.28
CA GLU A 150 8.52 -0.50 -51.17
C GLU A 150 9.50 0.26 -52.08
N LYS A 151 10.38 1.06 -51.47
CA LYS A 151 11.36 1.88 -52.19
C LYS A 151 12.43 0.96 -52.80
N LYS A 152 12.15 0.37 -53.96
CA LYS A 152 13.09 -0.44 -54.73
C LYS A 152 14.16 0.48 -55.32
N GLY A 153 15.34 0.48 -54.70
CA GLY A 153 16.55 0.99 -55.35
C GLY A 153 16.83 0.21 -56.63
N PRO A 154 17.49 0.81 -57.63
CA PRO A 154 17.73 0.14 -58.89
C PRO A 154 18.73 -1.00 -58.66
N VAL A 155 18.52 -2.11 -59.37
CA VAL A 155 19.34 -3.33 -59.41
C VAL A 155 18.95 -4.40 -58.39
N ALA A 156 18.03 -5.28 -58.81
CA ALA A 156 18.29 -6.72 -58.98
C ALA A 156 16.97 -7.43 -59.29
N ALA A 157 16.70 -7.62 -60.58
CA ALA A 157 15.81 -8.68 -61.04
C ALA A 157 16.64 -9.96 -61.12
N ILE A 158 16.41 -10.90 -60.20
CA ILE A 158 16.69 -12.32 -60.41
C ILE A 158 15.46 -13.07 -59.92
N ILE A 159 14.74 -13.62 -60.90
CA ILE A 159 13.72 -14.63 -60.74
C ILE A 159 14.49 -15.92 -60.42
N GLU A 160 14.23 -16.56 -59.28
CA GLU A 160 14.57 -17.97 -59.10
C GLU A 160 13.32 -18.77 -58.73
N GLU A 161 13.19 -19.87 -59.46
CA GLU A 161 12.02 -20.69 -59.65
C GLU A 161 11.73 -21.57 -58.44
N SER A 162 10.44 -21.74 -58.15
CA SER A 162 9.94 -22.61 -57.09
C SER A 162 10.00 -24.08 -57.54
N ASN A 163 10.73 -24.90 -56.78
CA ASN A 163 10.94 -26.32 -57.04
C ASN A 163 9.69 -27.15 -56.63
N PRO A 164 9.06 -27.94 -57.53
CA PRO A 164 7.72 -28.50 -57.31
C PRO A 164 7.70 -29.89 -56.63
N PHE A 165 8.77 -30.30 -55.95
CA PHE A 165 8.80 -31.55 -55.19
C PHE A 165 9.34 -31.32 -53.78
N SER A 166 8.43 -31.06 -52.85
CA SER A 166 8.69 -31.23 -51.41
C SER A 166 7.43 -31.73 -50.72
N THR A 167 7.58 -32.92 -50.14
CA THR A 167 6.59 -33.79 -49.50
C THR A 167 5.90 -33.11 -48.30
N PRO A 168 4.59 -33.33 -48.05
CA PRO A 168 3.86 -32.66 -46.98
C PRO A 168 4.27 -33.16 -45.57
N PRO A 169 4.19 -32.32 -44.51
CA PRO A 169 4.35 -32.79 -43.15
C PRO A 169 3.11 -33.54 -42.64
N ARG A 170 3.39 -34.57 -41.84
CA ARG A 170 2.44 -35.45 -41.15
C ARG A 170 1.53 -34.71 -40.16
N THR A 171 0.31 -35.22 -40.04
CA THR A 171 -0.66 -34.96 -38.98
C THR A 171 -0.13 -35.33 -37.58
N PRO A 172 -0.60 -34.66 -36.51
CA PRO A 172 -0.13 -34.88 -35.16
C PRO A 172 -0.73 -36.16 -34.57
N HIS A 173 0.13 -37.00 -33.99
CA HIS A 173 -0.27 -38.16 -33.19
C HIS A 173 -0.04 -37.83 -31.73
N ASP A 174 -1.06 -38.12 -30.91
CA ASP A 174 -1.03 -38.09 -29.46
C ASP A 174 0.22 -38.76 -28.88
N GLN A 175 0.88 -38.07 -27.94
CA GLN A 175 1.62 -38.75 -26.89
C GLN A 175 1.24 -38.18 -25.53
N GLU A 176 0.76 -39.11 -24.73
CA GLU A 176 0.30 -39.04 -23.36
C GLU A 176 1.26 -38.25 -22.45
N SER A 177 0.66 -37.45 -21.58
CA SER A 177 1.30 -36.88 -20.41
C SER A 177 1.72 -37.99 -19.46
N VAL A 178 2.94 -38.49 -19.62
CA VAL A 178 3.58 -39.31 -18.60
C VAL A 178 4.11 -38.37 -17.52
N TYR A 179 3.30 -38.22 -16.46
CA TYR A 179 3.78 -37.79 -15.15
C TYR A 179 4.81 -38.81 -14.68
N THR A 180 6.06 -38.61 -15.06
CA THR A 180 7.19 -39.32 -14.47
C THR A 180 7.53 -38.60 -13.19
N GLY A 181 7.09 -39.15 -12.06
CA GLY A 181 7.52 -38.74 -10.74
C GLY A 181 9.03 -38.94 -10.62
N SER A 182 9.79 -37.86 -10.81
CA SER A 182 11.20 -37.81 -10.44
C SER A 182 11.32 -37.28 -9.03
N ASN A 183 11.69 -38.17 -8.12
CA ASN A 183 12.21 -37.83 -6.80
C ASN A 183 13.28 -36.73 -6.91
N GLY A 184 13.04 -35.59 -6.26
CA GLY A 184 14.08 -34.73 -5.70
C GLY A 184 14.85 -33.82 -6.67
N VAL A 185 14.18 -32.96 -7.44
CA VAL A 185 14.82 -31.68 -7.80
C VAL A 185 14.92 -30.89 -6.50
N SER A 186 16.14 -30.55 -6.07
CA SER A 186 16.29 -29.74 -4.87
C SER A 186 15.63 -28.38 -5.09
N ASN A 187 14.95 -27.81 -4.08
CA ASN A 187 14.34 -26.48 -4.22
C ASN A 187 15.36 -25.43 -4.69
N ALA A 188 16.66 -25.61 -4.38
CA ALA A 188 17.75 -24.75 -4.83
C ALA A 188 17.95 -24.77 -6.36
N ASP A 189 17.87 -25.94 -7.00
CA ASP A 189 18.00 -26.06 -8.46
C ASP A 189 16.84 -25.38 -9.19
N SER A 190 15.63 -25.42 -8.59
CA SER A 190 14.45 -24.71 -9.10
C SER A 190 14.62 -23.19 -9.08
N TYR A 191 15.08 -22.62 -7.96
CA TYR A 191 15.29 -21.17 -7.84
C TYR A 191 16.40 -20.68 -8.76
N ARG A 192 17.49 -21.45 -8.92
CA ARG A 192 18.56 -21.10 -9.86
C ARG A 192 18.07 -21.06 -11.31
N SER A 193 17.26 -22.04 -11.72
CA SER A 193 16.65 -22.03 -13.06
C SER A 193 15.77 -20.81 -13.27
N GLN A 194 14.91 -20.49 -12.30
CA GLN A 194 14.06 -19.30 -12.33
C GLN A 194 14.88 -18.00 -12.40
N ALA A 195 15.89 -17.84 -11.56
CA ALA A 195 16.78 -16.67 -11.60
C ALA A 195 17.50 -16.54 -12.96
N SER A 196 17.93 -17.67 -13.54
CA SER A 196 18.51 -17.68 -14.89
C SER A 196 17.51 -17.20 -15.94
N GLU A 197 16.25 -17.62 -15.88
CA GLU A 197 15.21 -17.15 -16.78
C GLU A 197 14.98 -15.63 -16.63
N ALA A 198 14.93 -15.13 -15.40
CA ALA A 198 14.79 -13.70 -15.12
C ALA A 198 15.97 -12.87 -15.67
N PHE A 199 17.20 -13.35 -15.56
CA PHE A 199 18.35 -12.69 -16.18
C PHE A 199 18.24 -12.67 -17.70
N ALA A 200 17.82 -13.80 -18.32
CA ALA A 200 17.65 -13.90 -19.76
C ALA A 200 16.55 -12.95 -20.27
N SER A 201 15.41 -12.86 -19.57
CA SER A 201 14.31 -11.96 -19.93
C SER A 201 14.71 -10.48 -19.84
N ALA A 202 15.57 -10.13 -18.87
CA ALA A 202 16.10 -8.78 -18.73
C ALA A 202 17.25 -8.45 -19.71
N GLY A 203 17.73 -9.42 -20.50
CA GLY A 203 18.92 -9.26 -21.33
C GLY A 203 20.23 -9.17 -20.53
N ALA A 204 20.21 -9.57 -19.25
CA ALA A 204 21.39 -9.64 -18.40
C ALA A 204 22.21 -10.89 -18.73
N LYS A 205 23.53 -10.79 -18.57
CA LYS A 205 24.42 -11.93 -18.76
C LYS A 205 24.20 -12.95 -17.65
N GLN A 206 24.12 -14.24 -18.01
CA GLN A 206 24.10 -15.30 -17.03
C GLN A 206 25.34 -15.23 -16.15
N PRO A 207 25.18 -15.24 -14.83
CA PRO A 207 26.31 -15.06 -13.98
C PRO A 207 26.95 -16.40 -13.63
N PHE A 208 28.16 -16.61 -14.13
CA PHE A 208 28.98 -17.76 -13.75
C PHE A 208 29.89 -17.33 -12.59
N THR A 209 29.41 -17.49 -11.36
CA THR A 209 30.09 -16.94 -10.19
C THR A 209 30.05 -17.86 -8.98
N ILE A 210 31.14 -17.84 -8.21
CA ILE A 210 31.30 -18.48 -6.89
C ILE A 210 31.15 -17.45 -5.75
N GLN A 211 30.56 -16.28 -6.05
CA GLN A 211 30.32 -15.22 -5.07
C GLN A 211 29.48 -15.73 -3.88
N PRO A 212 29.73 -15.21 -2.66
CA PRO A 212 28.97 -15.60 -1.48
C PRO A 212 27.50 -15.20 -1.61
N PHE A 213 26.63 -15.90 -0.89
CA PHE A 213 25.17 -15.67 -0.85
C PHE A 213 24.44 -15.79 -2.20
N ARG A 214 25.06 -16.36 -3.24
CA ARG A 214 24.43 -16.48 -4.56
C ARG A 214 23.11 -17.26 -4.54
N GLU A 215 23.05 -18.38 -3.82
CA GLU A 215 21.83 -19.19 -3.72
C GLU A 215 20.68 -18.45 -3.03
N GLU A 216 21.00 -17.59 -2.06
CA GLU A 216 20.01 -16.75 -1.40
C GLU A 216 19.48 -15.70 -2.37
N LEU A 217 20.34 -15.05 -3.16
CA LEU A 217 19.91 -14.09 -4.17
C LEU A 217 19.11 -14.73 -5.31
N ASP A 218 19.43 -15.95 -5.72
CA ASP A 218 18.61 -16.69 -6.70
C ASP A 218 17.19 -16.88 -6.16
N ARG A 219 17.06 -17.20 -4.87
CA ARG A 219 15.75 -17.29 -4.20
C ARG A 219 15.05 -15.93 -4.12
N VAL A 220 15.77 -14.85 -3.80
CA VAL A 220 15.21 -13.49 -3.76
C VAL A 220 14.70 -13.07 -5.13
N ILE A 221 15.46 -13.36 -6.19
CA ILE A 221 15.05 -13.07 -7.57
C ILE A 221 13.75 -13.79 -7.89
N ALA A 222 13.70 -15.10 -7.64
CA ALA A 222 12.51 -15.91 -7.90
C ALA A 222 11.29 -15.51 -7.03
N THR A 223 11.50 -14.94 -5.84
CA THR A 223 10.42 -14.59 -4.91
C THR A 223 9.89 -13.16 -5.11
N TYR A 224 10.78 -12.20 -5.39
CA TYR A 224 10.47 -10.77 -5.34
C TYR A 224 10.71 -10.00 -6.64
N ILE A 225 11.66 -10.41 -7.49
CA ILE A 225 12.14 -9.57 -8.60
C ILE A 225 11.65 -10.08 -9.95
N MET A 226 11.62 -11.40 -10.15
CA MET A 226 11.13 -12.05 -11.36
C MET A 226 9.71 -11.57 -11.72
N GLU A 227 9.43 -11.48 -13.03
CA GLU A 227 8.07 -11.23 -13.50
C GLU A 227 7.15 -12.41 -13.17
N GLY A 228 6.00 -12.13 -12.55
CA GLY A 228 5.09 -13.18 -12.08
C GLY A 228 5.56 -13.88 -10.80
N ALA A 229 6.57 -13.34 -10.11
CA ALA A 229 7.02 -13.89 -8.83
C ALA A 229 5.90 -13.88 -7.78
N PRO A 230 5.86 -14.86 -6.85
CA PRO A 230 4.77 -15.01 -5.89
C PRO A 230 4.62 -13.81 -4.94
N ARG A 231 5.70 -13.05 -4.73
CA ARG A 231 5.73 -11.80 -3.95
C ARG A 231 6.41 -10.69 -4.76
N GLN A 232 6.08 -10.63 -6.06
CA GLN A 232 6.65 -9.66 -6.99
C GLN A 232 6.52 -8.23 -6.44
N LEU A 233 7.65 -7.53 -6.35
CA LEU A 233 7.71 -6.15 -5.91
C LEU A 233 7.07 -5.21 -6.94
N ASN A 234 6.49 -4.12 -6.45
CA ASN A 234 5.94 -3.05 -7.29
C ASN A 234 7.06 -2.16 -7.89
N LEU A 235 7.91 -2.76 -8.72
CA LEU A 235 8.96 -2.08 -9.48
C LEU A 235 8.50 -1.87 -10.92
N SER A 236 8.86 -0.74 -11.52
CA SER A 236 8.70 -0.59 -12.98
C SER A 236 9.61 -1.59 -13.71
N ALA A 237 9.24 -2.00 -14.93
CA ALA A 237 10.06 -2.91 -15.73
C ALA A 237 11.52 -2.43 -15.85
N LYS A 238 11.72 -1.11 -15.99
CA LYS A 238 13.06 -0.50 -16.03
C LYS A 238 13.84 -0.74 -14.73
N GLU A 239 13.21 -0.53 -13.57
CA GLU A 239 13.86 -0.70 -12.26
C GLU A 239 14.15 -2.16 -11.96
N ARG A 240 13.22 -3.05 -12.29
CA ARG A 240 13.37 -4.50 -12.19
C ARG A 240 14.54 -4.99 -13.03
N ASP A 241 14.55 -4.67 -14.32
CA ASP A 241 15.57 -5.13 -15.26
C ASP A 241 16.96 -4.57 -14.91
N ALA A 242 17.03 -3.30 -14.48
CA ALA A 242 18.28 -2.70 -14.00
C ALA A 242 18.80 -3.38 -12.71
N THR A 243 17.90 -3.76 -11.80
CA THR A 243 18.24 -4.54 -10.59
C THR A 243 18.76 -5.93 -10.97
N LEU A 244 18.14 -6.60 -11.96
CA LEU A 244 18.61 -7.89 -12.47
C LEU A 244 20.01 -7.78 -13.11
N HIS A 245 20.30 -6.70 -13.84
CA HIS A 245 21.66 -6.45 -14.35
C HIS A 245 22.69 -6.30 -13.22
N ALA A 246 22.34 -5.62 -12.13
CA ALA A 246 23.23 -5.46 -10.98
C ALA A 246 23.45 -6.80 -10.26
N LEU A 247 22.39 -7.58 -10.05
CA LEU A 247 22.44 -8.90 -9.40
C LEU A 247 23.14 -9.98 -10.23
N ALA A 248 23.16 -9.82 -11.56
CA ALA A 248 23.99 -10.63 -12.44
C ALA A 248 25.48 -10.34 -12.21
N TYR A 249 25.86 -9.09 -11.92
CA TYR A 249 27.25 -8.71 -11.74
C TYR A 249 27.81 -9.10 -10.36
N THR A 250 27.07 -8.82 -9.28
CA THR A 250 27.56 -8.99 -7.92
C THR A 250 26.46 -9.42 -6.96
N THR A 251 26.85 -10.13 -5.90
CA THR A 251 25.99 -10.41 -4.74
C THR A 251 26.08 -9.34 -3.65
N HIS A 252 26.90 -8.30 -3.83
CA HIS A 252 27.01 -7.20 -2.86
C HIS A 252 25.64 -6.51 -2.62
N PRO A 253 25.27 -6.14 -1.38
CA PRO A 253 23.96 -5.54 -1.07
C PRO A 253 23.59 -4.30 -1.88
N SER A 254 24.60 -3.55 -2.35
CA SER A 254 24.40 -2.38 -3.22
C SER A 254 23.82 -2.73 -4.61
N ALA A 255 23.82 -3.99 -5.03
CA ALA A 255 23.13 -4.43 -6.25
C ALA A 255 21.60 -4.25 -6.15
N CYS A 256 21.04 -4.35 -4.94
CA CYS A 256 19.61 -4.12 -4.68
C CYS A 256 19.27 -2.64 -4.46
N ARG A 257 20.24 -1.72 -4.54
CA ARG A 257 20.07 -0.31 -4.15
C ARG A 257 18.90 0.36 -4.86
N LEU A 258 18.72 0.13 -6.15
CA LEU A 258 17.62 0.70 -6.91
C LEU A 258 16.26 0.19 -6.42
N ALA A 259 16.11 -1.13 -6.30
CA ALA A 259 14.89 -1.75 -5.78
C ALA A 259 14.57 -1.25 -4.37
N ILE A 260 15.53 -1.31 -3.45
CA ILE A 260 15.34 -0.89 -2.06
C ILE A 260 14.94 0.59 -1.95
N LYS A 261 15.55 1.46 -2.75
CA LYS A 261 15.16 2.87 -2.78
C LYS A 261 13.69 3.07 -3.18
N VAL A 262 13.19 2.33 -4.16
CA VAL A 262 11.78 2.40 -4.59
C VAL A 262 10.86 1.87 -3.49
N ILE A 263 11.20 0.71 -2.93
CA ILE A 263 10.41 0.05 -1.89
C ILE A 263 10.37 0.86 -0.60
N GLU A 264 11.52 1.36 -0.13
CA GLU A 264 11.60 2.20 1.05
C GLU A 264 10.82 3.51 0.88
N ASN A 265 10.88 4.12 -0.31
CA ASN A 265 10.05 5.29 -0.62
C ASN A 265 8.57 4.97 -0.55
N SER A 266 8.12 3.84 -1.12
CA SER A 266 6.73 3.38 -1.02
C SER A 266 6.31 3.18 0.45
N LEU A 267 7.13 2.47 1.22
CA LEU A 267 6.86 2.21 2.64
C LEU A 267 6.77 3.49 3.46
N ARG A 268 7.70 4.43 3.27
CA ARG A 268 7.79 5.68 4.06
C ARG A 268 6.80 6.76 3.63
N GLN A 269 6.57 6.91 2.33
CA GLN A 269 5.80 8.04 1.79
C GLN A 269 4.34 7.68 1.53
N GLN A 270 4.01 6.40 1.36
CA GLN A 270 2.65 5.93 1.11
C GLN A 270 2.14 5.05 2.25
N ALA A 271 2.73 3.88 2.44
CA ALA A 271 2.16 2.87 3.32
C ALA A 271 2.14 3.31 4.79
N HIS A 272 3.22 3.92 5.28
CA HIS A 272 3.31 4.39 6.66
C HIS A 272 2.30 5.50 6.99
N PRO A 273 2.17 6.59 6.22
CA PRO A 273 1.11 7.58 6.44
C PRO A 273 -0.30 6.98 6.36
N ASN A 274 -0.53 6.07 5.43
CA ASN A 274 -1.82 5.40 5.26
C ASN A 274 -2.14 4.47 6.45
N PHE A 275 -1.15 3.74 6.95
CA PHE A 275 -1.23 2.93 8.16
C PHE A 275 -1.54 3.78 9.39
N ILE A 276 -0.77 4.84 9.67
CA ILE A 276 -1.03 5.73 10.81
C ILE A 276 -2.42 6.36 10.70
N ARG A 277 -2.77 6.84 9.49
CA ARG A 277 -4.11 7.36 9.21
C ARG A 277 -5.16 6.31 9.59
N TRP A 278 -5.01 5.06 9.16
CA TRP A 278 -5.94 3.97 9.44
C TRP A 278 -6.01 3.59 10.92
N SER A 279 -4.86 3.52 11.61
CA SER A 279 -4.77 3.17 13.03
C SER A 279 -5.43 4.20 13.95
N ILE A 280 -5.51 5.48 13.55
CA ILE A 280 -6.26 6.51 14.30
C ILE A 280 -7.75 6.16 14.42
N CYS A 281 -8.34 5.44 13.47
CA CYS A 281 -9.74 5.04 13.54
C CYS A 281 -9.96 3.95 14.59
N ASN A 282 -10.72 4.29 15.64
CA ASN A 282 -11.03 3.36 16.73
C ASN A 282 -12.19 2.40 16.42
N GLY A 283 -13.09 2.76 15.51
CA GLY A 283 -14.26 1.96 15.16
C GLY A 283 -14.09 1.25 13.81
N ASN A 284 -14.69 0.07 13.68
CA ASN A 284 -14.88 -0.57 12.37
C ASN A 284 -15.93 0.19 11.53
N PRO A 285 -16.04 -0.07 10.21
CA PRO A 285 -16.97 0.65 9.34
C PRO A 285 -18.43 0.60 9.82
N ALA A 286 -18.89 -0.53 10.36
CA ALA A 286 -20.25 -0.68 10.89
C ALA A 286 -20.52 0.25 12.09
N ARG A 287 -19.62 0.29 13.07
CA ARG A 287 -19.75 1.16 14.26
C ARG A 287 -19.61 2.63 13.90
N VAL A 288 -18.73 2.99 12.97
CA VAL A 288 -18.60 4.36 12.48
C VAL A 288 -19.86 4.80 11.75
N PHE A 289 -20.44 3.94 10.90
CA PHE A 289 -21.71 4.22 10.25
C PHE A 289 -22.85 4.41 11.26
N PHE A 290 -22.95 3.51 12.25
CA PHE A 290 -23.90 3.65 13.35
C PHE A 290 -23.73 4.97 14.12
N ALA A 291 -22.48 5.35 14.44
CA ALA A 291 -22.19 6.62 15.11
C ALA A 291 -22.60 7.84 14.28
N ARG A 292 -22.41 7.80 12.94
CA ARG A 292 -22.90 8.86 12.04
C ARG A 292 -24.42 8.96 12.06
N ALA A 293 -25.12 7.83 11.95
CA ALA A 293 -26.58 7.79 11.99
C ALA A 293 -27.12 8.32 13.33
N LEU A 294 -26.51 7.91 14.45
CA LEU A 294 -26.84 8.41 15.79
C LEU A 294 -26.61 9.92 15.91
N GLY A 295 -25.47 10.42 15.41
CA GLY A 295 -25.17 11.86 15.41
C GLY A 295 -26.21 12.68 14.64
N VAL A 296 -26.58 12.24 13.44
CA VAL A 296 -27.65 12.87 12.64
C VAL A 296 -28.99 12.80 13.37
N GLY A 297 -29.36 11.63 13.91
CA GLY A 297 -30.61 11.45 14.65
C GLY A 297 -30.73 12.39 15.86
N LEU A 298 -29.67 12.53 16.65
CA LEU A 298 -29.64 13.46 17.79
C LEU A 298 -29.82 14.92 17.36
N ILE A 299 -29.19 15.33 16.25
CA ILE A 299 -29.36 16.68 15.69
C ILE A 299 -30.82 16.91 15.29
N VAL A 300 -31.43 15.96 14.56
CA VAL A 300 -32.83 16.05 14.13
C VAL A 300 -33.78 16.14 15.34
N ILE A 301 -33.59 15.27 16.34
CA ILE A 301 -34.40 15.29 17.57
C ILE A 301 -34.25 16.63 18.30
N ALA A 302 -33.03 17.18 18.37
CA ALA A 302 -32.78 18.48 18.99
C ALA A 302 -33.51 19.61 18.25
N PHE A 303 -33.52 19.61 16.91
CA PHE A 303 -34.30 20.58 16.13
C PHE A 303 -35.81 20.42 16.35
N VAL A 304 -36.33 19.18 16.33
CA VAL A 304 -37.75 18.93 16.61
C VAL A 304 -38.13 19.43 18.00
N ALA A 305 -37.33 19.13 19.03
CA ALA A 305 -37.54 19.62 20.38
C ALA A 305 -37.50 21.16 20.45
N ALA A 306 -36.53 21.79 19.78
CA ALA A 306 -36.42 23.25 19.73
C ALA A 306 -37.67 23.89 19.07
N ILE A 307 -38.17 23.30 17.97
CA ILE A 307 -39.38 23.75 17.28
C ILE A 307 -40.61 23.59 18.19
N LEU A 308 -40.80 22.41 18.80
CA LEU A 308 -41.94 22.16 19.69
C LEU A 308 -41.95 23.11 20.90
N ILE A 309 -40.80 23.33 21.55
CA ILE A 309 -40.68 24.30 22.65
C ILE A 309 -40.95 25.73 22.16
N THR A 310 -40.52 26.06 20.93
CA THR A 310 -40.75 27.39 20.34
C THR A 310 -42.22 27.67 20.09
N LEU A 311 -42.98 26.67 19.66
CA LEU A 311 -44.43 26.74 19.42
C LEU A 311 -45.25 26.64 20.72
N SER A 312 -44.67 26.15 21.81
CA SER A 312 -45.33 26.03 23.11
C SER A 312 -45.44 27.36 23.87
N HIS A 313 -46.23 27.38 24.95
CA HIS A 313 -46.28 28.51 25.89
C HIS A 313 -45.03 28.68 26.76
N ALA A 314 -44.05 27.77 26.67
CA ALA A 314 -42.84 27.81 27.47
C ALA A 314 -42.05 29.11 27.26
N GLY A 315 -41.39 29.59 28.32
CA GLY A 315 -40.52 30.76 28.23
C GLY A 315 -39.35 30.54 27.26
N ARG A 316 -38.85 31.61 26.65
CA ARG A 316 -37.76 31.56 25.65
C ARG A 316 -36.51 30.81 26.11
N GLY A 317 -36.21 30.84 27.41
CA GLY A 317 -35.03 30.18 27.99
C GLY A 317 -35.04 28.65 27.88
N TRP A 318 -36.23 28.02 27.85
CA TRP A 318 -36.35 26.57 27.71
C TRP A 318 -35.83 26.03 26.37
N ARG A 319 -35.80 26.89 25.34
CA ARG A 319 -35.27 26.55 24.02
C ARG A 319 -33.77 26.25 24.05
N ALA A 320 -33.05 26.79 25.03
CA ALA A 320 -31.63 26.52 25.21
C ALA A 320 -31.34 25.05 25.59
N LEU A 321 -32.32 24.28 26.06
CA LEU A 321 -32.13 22.85 26.34
C LEU A 321 -31.81 22.03 25.08
N ALA A 322 -32.25 22.49 23.90
CA ALA A 322 -31.89 21.86 22.63
C ALA A 322 -30.37 21.89 22.35
N ALA A 323 -29.63 22.82 22.97
CA ALA A 323 -28.18 22.90 22.88
C ALA A 323 -27.50 21.60 23.28
N ILE A 324 -28.02 20.89 24.29
CA ILE A 324 -27.47 19.61 24.75
C ILE A 324 -27.51 18.59 23.61
N GLY A 325 -28.66 18.47 22.94
CA GLY A 325 -28.83 17.56 21.81
C GLY A 325 -27.94 17.95 20.61
N TRP A 326 -27.82 19.24 20.30
CA TRP A 326 -26.91 19.70 19.24
C TRP A 326 -25.45 19.44 19.56
N VAL A 327 -24.98 19.73 20.77
CA VAL A 327 -23.59 19.46 21.17
C VAL A 327 -23.28 17.96 21.06
N LEU A 328 -24.16 17.10 21.61
CA LEU A 328 -23.97 15.65 21.54
C LEU A 328 -24.02 15.12 20.09
N GLY A 329 -25.00 15.56 19.30
CA GLY A 329 -25.16 15.11 17.93
C GLY A 329 -24.05 15.58 16.99
N ILE A 330 -23.69 16.87 17.05
CA ILE A 330 -22.65 17.47 16.19
C ILE A 330 -21.27 16.91 16.57
N SER A 331 -20.93 16.83 17.86
CA SER A 331 -19.62 16.27 18.29
C SER A 331 -19.48 14.81 17.85
N THR A 332 -20.54 14.01 18.01
CA THR A 332 -20.58 12.61 17.55
C THR A 332 -20.42 12.52 16.04
N LEU A 333 -21.13 13.36 15.28
CA LEU A 333 -21.07 13.35 13.81
C LEU A 333 -19.68 13.76 13.29
N VAL A 334 -19.09 14.83 13.84
CA VAL A 334 -17.75 15.31 13.46
C VAL A 334 -16.68 14.28 13.80
N ALA A 335 -16.73 13.68 14.99
CA ALA A 335 -15.82 12.61 15.38
C ALA A 335 -15.96 11.37 14.47
N ALA A 336 -17.20 10.96 14.17
CA ALA A 336 -17.49 9.82 13.31
C ALA A 336 -17.11 10.06 11.84
N TYR A 337 -17.14 11.31 11.36
CA TYR A 337 -16.62 11.66 10.03
C TYR A 337 -15.11 11.43 9.94
N LYS A 338 -14.39 11.64 11.05
CA LYS A 338 -12.96 11.32 11.18
C LYS A 338 -12.67 9.85 11.52
N GLY A 339 -13.71 9.00 11.59
CA GLY A 339 -13.60 7.57 11.83
C GLY A 339 -13.46 7.20 13.31
N MET A 340 -13.92 8.06 14.21
CA MET A 340 -13.90 7.81 15.66
C MET A 340 -15.32 7.68 16.23
N CYS A 341 -15.52 6.68 17.07
CA CYS A 341 -16.66 6.58 17.97
C CYS A 341 -16.30 7.24 19.31
N VAL A 342 -17.14 8.18 19.77
CA VAL A 342 -16.93 8.92 21.03
C VAL A 342 -16.94 7.99 22.25
N VAL A 343 -17.77 6.94 22.23
CA VAL A 343 -17.85 5.96 23.34
C VAL A 343 -16.53 5.19 23.46
N LEU A 344 -16.02 4.67 22.34
CA LEU A 344 -14.72 3.98 22.32
C LEU A 344 -13.58 4.89 22.73
N HIS A 345 -13.62 6.14 22.26
CA HIS A 345 -12.63 7.14 22.61
C HIS A 345 -12.58 7.39 24.13
N GLY A 346 -13.74 7.55 24.79
CA GLY A 346 -13.81 7.76 26.24
C GLY A 346 -13.25 6.60 27.06
N MET A 347 -13.22 5.39 26.49
CA MET A 347 -12.59 4.21 27.10
C MET A 347 -11.16 3.98 26.60
N HIS A 348 -10.61 4.84 25.73
CA HIS A 348 -9.38 4.61 24.98
C HIS A 348 -9.30 3.22 24.32
N HIS A 349 -10.45 2.72 23.87
CA HIS A 349 -10.58 1.44 23.21
C HIS A 349 -10.60 1.59 21.69
N ARG A 350 -10.22 0.53 21.00
CA ARG A 350 -10.48 0.30 19.58
C ARG A 350 -11.23 -1.00 19.39
N HIS A 351 -11.91 -1.17 18.26
CA HIS A 351 -12.33 -2.49 17.83
C HIS A 351 -11.12 -3.37 17.50
N VAL A 352 -11.20 -4.62 17.95
CA VAL A 352 -10.34 -5.70 17.51
C VAL A 352 -10.54 -5.91 16.01
N ARG A 353 -9.43 -6.11 15.28
CA ARG A 353 -9.48 -6.25 13.82
C ARG A 353 -10.05 -7.62 13.43
N PRO A 354 -10.62 -7.78 12.22
CA PRO A 354 -11.21 -9.05 11.79
C PRO A 354 -10.30 -10.26 11.94
N TRP A 355 -9.03 -10.13 11.58
CA TRP A 355 -8.02 -11.18 11.75
C TRP A 355 -7.67 -11.42 13.23
N GLU A 356 -7.72 -10.42 14.10
CA GLU A 356 -7.49 -10.57 15.55
C GLU A 356 -8.70 -11.15 16.32
N LEU A 357 -9.89 -11.22 15.69
CA LEU A 357 -11.15 -11.58 16.38
C LEU A 357 -11.32 -13.09 16.60
N PHE A 358 -10.72 -13.91 15.73
CA PHE A 358 -10.99 -15.34 15.65
C PHE A 358 -9.74 -16.21 15.81
N VAL A 359 -8.63 -15.58 16.21
CA VAL A 359 -7.34 -16.23 16.40
C VAL A 359 -7.25 -16.63 17.87
N ASP A 360 -6.93 -17.90 18.11
CA ASP A 360 -6.55 -18.43 19.42
C ASP A 360 -5.06 -18.08 19.66
N GLU A 361 -4.65 -17.87 20.93
CA GLU A 361 -3.30 -17.32 21.24
C GLU A 361 -2.14 -18.08 20.56
N GLU A 362 -2.20 -19.41 20.51
CA GLU A 362 -1.18 -20.24 19.84
C GLU A 362 -1.13 -20.01 18.31
N SER A 363 -2.28 -19.76 17.69
CA SER A 363 -2.37 -19.50 16.25
C SER A 363 -1.92 -18.09 15.84
N ASP A 364 -2.01 -17.10 16.76
CA ASP A 364 -1.52 -15.73 16.50
C ASP A 364 0.01 -15.70 16.36
N ASP A 365 0.68 -16.49 17.20
CA ASP A 365 2.14 -16.60 17.22
C ASP A 365 2.68 -17.30 15.97
N GLU A 366 1.99 -18.34 15.47
CA GLU A 366 2.36 -19.02 14.23
C GLU A 366 2.11 -18.14 13.00
N GLN A 367 0.94 -17.51 12.92
CA GLN A 367 0.59 -16.65 11.79
C GLN A 367 1.48 -15.39 11.75
N GLY A 368 1.81 -14.84 12.91
CA GLY A 368 2.82 -13.81 13.05
C GLY A 368 4.17 -14.24 12.46
N LYS A 369 4.70 -15.41 12.84
CA LYS A 369 5.99 -15.90 12.32
C LYS A 369 5.99 -16.04 10.80
N THR A 370 4.96 -16.64 10.23
CA THR A 370 4.87 -16.85 8.76
C THR A 370 4.77 -15.54 7.98
N SER A 371 4.08 -14.52 8.51
CA SER A 371 3.95 -13.21 7.87
C SER A 371 5.28 -12.46 7.73
N PHE A 372 6.25 -12.76 8.58
CA PHE A 372 7.61 -12.19 8.57
C PHE A 372 8.64 -13.05 7.85
N GLU A 373 8.28 -14.24 7.37
CA GLU A 373 9.21 -15.06 6.61
C GLU A 373 9.59 -14.36 5.31
N SER A 374 10.89 -14.14 5.10
CA SER A 374 11.42 -13.52 3.88
C SER A 374 11.17 -14.38 2.64
N PHE A 375 11.02 -15.70 2.79
CA PHE A 375 10.77 -16.62 1.69
C PHE A 375 9.56 -17.46 2.03
N GLY A 376 8.51 -17.37 1.22
CA GLY A 376 7.27 -18.10 1.45
C GLY A 376 6.36 -18.02 0.24
N THR A 377 5.16 -18.57 0.37
CA THR A 377 4.11 -18.49 -0.65
C THR A 377 3.60 -17.06 -0.79
N THR A 378 2.80 -16.82 -1.84
CA THR A 378 2.08 -15.57 -2.05
C THR A 378 1.36 -15.10 -0.78
N ASN A 379 1.33 -13.78 -0.54
CA ASN A 379 0.69 -13.13 0.61
C ASN A 379 -0.85 -13.16 0.54
N SER A 380 -1.44 -14.31 0.17
CA SER A 380 -2.89 -14.48 0.02
C SER A 380 -3.56 -14.78 1.37
N PHE A 381 -4.61 -14.03 1.68
CA PHE A 381 -5.42 -14.22 2.90
C PHE A 381 -6.89 -14.54 2.58
N GLU A 382 -7.31 -14.56 1.31
CA GLU A 382 -8.73 -14.71 0.93
C GLU A 382 -9.34 -16.04 1.41
N SER A 383 -8.51 -17.07 1.48
CA SER A 383 -8.88 -18.39 1.99
C SER A 383 -8.85 -18.50 3.51
N GLU A 384 -8.47 -17.45 4.23
CA GLU A 384 -8.35 -17.52 5.68
C GLU A 384 -9.73 -17.68 6.35
N PRO A 385 -9.86 -18.58 7.34
CA PRO A 385 -11.16 -18.88 7.95
C PRO A 385 -11.86 -17.66 8.56
N TRP A 386 -11.10 -16.67 9.04
CA TRP A 386 -11.67 -15.47 9.63
C TRP A 386 -12.39 -14.60 8.59
N VAL A 387 -11.99 -14.60 7.31
CA VAL A 387 -12.61 -13.80 6.25
C VAL A 387 -14.07 -14.23 6.09
N ILE A 388 -14.29 -15.52 5.89
CA ILE A 388 -15.63 -16.12 5.73
C ILE A 388 -16.47 -15.92 7.00
N LYS A 389 -15.87 -16.10 8.18
CA LYS A 389 -16.55 -15.89 9.47
C LYS A 389 -16.97 -14.43 9.67
N TYR A 390 -16.10 -13.48 9.32
CA TYR A 390 -16.37 -12.05 9.48
C TYR A 390 -17.39 -11.55 8.46
N GLU A 391 -17.34 -12.02 7.22
CA GLU A 391 -18.28 -11.65 6.17
C GLU A 391 -19.72 -12.03 6.57
N LYS A 392 -19.92 -13.29 6.99
CA LYS A 392 -21.23 -13.82 7.43
C LYS A 392 -21.78 -13.21 8.72
N ARG A 393 -20.98 -12.42 9.46
CA ARG A 393 -21.38 -11.84 10.74
C ARG A 393 -22.36 -10.67 10.53
N ASN A 394 -23.49 -10.72 11.24
CA ASN A 394 -24.54 -9.69 11.20
C ASN A 394 -24.01 -8.30 11.55
N ILE A 395 -24.54 -7.26 10.90
CA ILE A 395 -24.12 -5.86 11.06
C ILE A 395 -24.22 -5.39 12.52
N VAL A 396 -25.30 -5.76 13.24
CA VAL A 396 -25.47 -5.41 14.66
C VAL A 396 -24.33 -6.00 15.50
N ARG A 397 -23.96 -7.26 15.24
CA ARG A 397 -22.82 -7.88 15.94
C ARG A 397 -21.49 -7.21 15.59
N LYS A 398 -21.34 -6.68 14.37
CA LYS A 398 -20.17 -5.88 13.95
C LYS A 398 -20.11 -4.53 14.67
N VAL A 399 -21.26 -3.89 14.93
CA VAL A 399 -21.31 -2.63 15.69
C VAL A 399 -20.80 -2.81 17.12
N PHE A 400 -21.10 -3.96 17.74
CA PHE A 400 -20.67 -4.31 19.10
C PHE A 400 -19.59 -5.41 19.09
N ASP A 401 -18.66 -5.33 18.15
CA ASP A 401 -17.50 -6.23 18.11
C ASP A 401 -16.64 -6.08 19.37
N ARG A 402 -15.80 -7.09 19.64
CA ARG A 402 -14.84 -7.05 20.74
C ARG A 402 -13.96 -5.81 20.62
N GLU A 403 -13.73 -5.17 21.76
CA GLU A 403 -12.89 -3.99 21.87
C GLU A 403 -11.68 -4.26 22.77
N VAL A 404 -10.58 -3.56 22.50
CA VAL A 404 -9.31 -3.69 23.20
C VAL A 404 -8.74 -2.31 23.48
N TRP A 405 -8.02 -2.19 24.58
CA TRP A 405 -7.36 -0.95 24.97
C TRP A 405 -6.27 -0.56 23.97
N ILE A 406 -6.15 0.75 23.71
CA ILE A 406 -5.07 1.32 22.90
C ILE A 406 -3.86 1.56 23.79
N GLU A 407 -2.87 0.69 23.69
CA GLU A 407 -1.64 0.79 24.48
C GLU A 407 -0.82 2.02 24.08
N GLU A 408 -0.69 2.25 22.76
CA GLU A 408 0.12 3.33 22.18
C GLU A 408 -0.31 4.74 22.67
N PRO A 409 0.51 5.41 23.50
CA PRO A 409 0.15 6.71 24.07
C PRO A 409 0.07 7.83 23.03
N ALA A 410 0.91 7.78 21.98
CA ALA A 410 0.87 8.79 20.93
C ALA A 410 -0.45 8.76 20.15
N LEU A 411 -0.98 7.56 19.90
CA LEU A 411 -2.25 7.36 19.21
C LEU A 411 -3.42 7.88 20.03
N ARG A 412 -3.41 7.64 21.35
CA ARG A 412 -4.40 8.23 22.28
C ARG A 412 -4.36 9.75 22.25
N THR A 413 -3.17 10.35 22.28
CA THR A 413 -3.01 11.81 22.24
C THR A 413 -3.57 12.41 20.94
N ILE A 414 -3.40 11.72 19.80
CA ILE A 414 -4.03 12.10 18.52
C ILE A 414 -5.55 12.05 18.64
N GLN A 415 -6.11 10.97 19.18
CA GLN A 415 -7.56 10.81 19.34
C GLN A 415 -8.15 11.86 20.28
N ASP A 416 -7.50 12.16 21.40
CA ASP A 416 -7.87 13.22 22.35
C ASP A 416 -7.96 14.58 21.63
N THR A 417 -6.94 14.89 20.82
CA THR A 417 -6.89 16.13 20.05
C THR A 417 -8.04 16.22 19.04
N ILE A 418 -8.32 15.12 18.33
CA ILE A 418 -9.43 15.06 17.37
C ILE A 418 -10.79 15.20 18.08
N PHE A 419 -10.95 14.59 19.26
CA PHE A 419 -12.17 14.70 20.04
C PHE A 419 -12.39 16.12 20.54
N LEU A 420 -11.34 16.78 21.05
CA LEU A 420 -11.41 18.19 21.46
C LEU A 420 -11.78 19.10 20.29
N GLN A 421 -11.21 18.89 19.09
CA GLN A 421 -11.61 19.61 17.88
C GLN A 421 -13.09 19.40 17.55
N ALA A 422 -13.61 18.18 17.68
CA ALA A 422 -15.02 17.87 17.44
C ALA A 422 -15.93 18.56 18.46
N MET A 423 -15.53 18.58 19.73
CA MET A 423 -16.27 19.25 20.80
C MET A 423 -16.31 20.77 20.61
N LEU A 424 -15.16 21.39 20.27
CA LEU A 424 -15.10 22.83 19.99
C LEU A 424 -16.01 23.21 18.80
N CYS A 425 -15.98 22.43 17.72
CA CYS A 425 -16.87 22.61 16.58
C CYS A 425 -18.35 22.50 17.00
N ALA A 426 -18.68 21.50 17.82
CA ALA A 426 -20.04 21.27 18.29
C ALA A 426 -20.55 22.40 19.18
N VAL A 427 -19.75 22.91 20.12
CA VAL A 427 -20.13 24.02 21.00
C VAL A 427 -20.36 25.30 20.20
N LEU A 428 -19.51 25.60 19.22
CA LEU A 428 -19.67 26.78 18.37
C LEU A 428 -20.98 26.71 17.57
N LEU A 429 -21.23 25.60 16.87
CA LEU A 429 -22.43 25.44 16.05
C LEU A 429 -23.71 25.37 16.90
N ALA A 430 -23.68 24.65 18.02
CA ALA A 430 -24.81 24.60 18.95
C ALA A 430 -25.11 25.97 19.57
N GLY A 431 -24.08 26.77 19.86
CA GLY A 431 -24.22 28.16 20.32
C GLY A 431 -24.95 29.04 19.30
N VAL A 432 -24.59 28.93 18.02
CA VAL A 432 -25.28 29.64 16.92
C VAL A 432 -26.75 29.21 16.84
N PHE A 433 -27.03 27.91 16.81
CA PHE A 433 -28.42 27.42 16.78
C PHE A 433 -29.22 27.87 18.00
N THR A 434 -28.62 27.83 19.19
CA THR A 434 -29.26 28.29 20.43
C THR A 434 -29.60 29.77 20.37
N ALA A 435 -28.68 30.60 19.90
CA ALA A 435 -28.91 32.03 19.74
C ALA A 435 -30.09 32.31 18.78
N ILE A 436 -30.16 31.58 17.66
CA ILE A 436 -31.27 31.69 16.69
C ILE A 436 -32.61 31.37 17.37
N PHE A 437 -32.73 30.21 18.02
CA PHE A 437 -34.01 29.77 18.60
C PHE A 437 -34.44 30.61 19.83
N VAL A 438 -33.49 31.07 20.64
CA VAL A 438 -33.79 31.94 21.80
C VAL A 438 -34.18 33.36 21.37
N ALA A 439 -33.66 33.85 20.24
CA ALA A 439 -33.98 35.17 19.70
C ALA A 439 -35.40 35.27 19.13
N ILE A 440 -36.02 34.15 18.73
CA ILE A 440 -37.40 34.14 18.24
C ILE A 440 -38.33 34.69 19.36
N PRO A 441 -39.16 35.71 19.14
CA PRO A 441 -39.97 36.24 20.23
C PRO A 441 -41.04 35.25 20.68
N LYS A 442 -41.48 35.36 21.94
CA LYS A 442 -42.57 34.54 22.47
C LYS A 442 -43.86 34.93 21.76
N HIS A 443 -44.46 34.00 21.02
CA HIS A 443 -45.78 34.17 20.45
C HIS A 443 -46.60 32.92 20.77
N GLY A 444 -47.77 33.09 21.38
CA GLY A 444 -48.71 32.00 21.62
C GLY A 444 -49.50 31.75 20.35
N TYR A 445 -48.93 30.97 19.42
CA TYR A 445 -49.63 30.58 18.19
C TYR A 445 -50.56 29.37 18.37
N PHE A 446 -50.54 28.74 19.56
CA PHE A 446 -51.49 27.75 20.04
C PHE A 446 -51.75 28.00 21.52
#